data_AF-A0A1A7YU59-F1
#
_entry.id   AF-A0A1A7YU59-F1
#
_cell.length_a   1.000
_cell.length_b   1.000
_cell.length_c   1.000
_cell.angle_alpha   90.00
_cell.angle_beta   90.00
_cell.angle_gamma   90.00
#
_symmetry.space_group_name_H-M   'P 1'
#
loop_
_entity.id
_entity.type
_entity.pdbx_description
1 polymer ?
#
loop_
_entity_poly.entity_id
_entity_poly.type
_entity_poly.pdbx_seq_one_letter_code
_entity_poly.pdbx_strand_id
1 'polypeptide(L)'
;EGALLYQEGVSSWLHKEDIVHIICHELAHQWFGNLVTMKWWNEIWLNEGFASYMSYMAVDDAEPSFQIKDTMVMSDLHFALEEDALTSSHPLSTPLEEVQTTSQILGMFDAISYSKGAMVLRMLADVVEQDVFDNSIKAYLKAFRGKNVEQSDLWNFIQSIRQDKGVFSISTLMEKWTTQMGFPVITINTTSGEIYQKHFLYNNSAESDLSWLIPIKYMTAISSASRVWLEVRGPVRKEEFISKKNEWILANINCTGYYRVYLREQVKGLYNFFKNYTDTSTVPEDHSLQHNQILAIDVACSNGLPECIEMAQSKFAAWMKSNDTNNIHTNLRAVIYCQAVAAGDKKEWEFAWEKFQSSTDTSEKDQLRKALACTRKTWLLNRYLEYTLDPDKIRLMDVATTVYSIAQNAAGQALAWNFIRANWDYVSQGDPAALIMSVASRFSTKFELEELMRFATKAEEHIADIVMMKAVEQTQ
;
A
#
# COMPACT_ATOMS: atom_id res chain seq x y z
N GLU A 1 11.40 16.93 4.47
CA GLU A 1 11.41 17.29 5.90
C GLU A 1 10.51 16.37 6.73
N GLY A 2 9.19 16.30 6.44
CA GLY A 2 8.28 15.38 7.15
C GLY A 2 8.76 13.92 7.13
N ALA A 3 9.22 13.42 5.98
CA ALA A 3 9.78 12.08 5.84
C ALA A 3 11.11 11.79 6.58
N LEU A 4 11.65 12.74 7.37
CA LEU A 4 12.96 12.58 8.03
C LEU A 4 13.03 13.16 9.45
N LEU A 5 12.34 14.26 9.71
CA LEU A 5 12.42 14.97 10.99
C LEU A 5 11.39 14.44 11.98
N TYR A 6 11.87 14.03 13.16
CA TYR A 6 11.04 13.60 14.28
C TYR A 6 11.19 14.56 15.46
N GLN A 7 10.06 14.98 16.04
CA GLN A 7 10.05 15.81 17.25
C GLN A 7 9.27 15.11 18.37
N GLU A 8 9.98 14.80 19.46
CA GLU A 8 9.40 14.18 20.66
C GLU A 8 8.26 15.04 21.23
N GLY A 9 7.14 14.40 21.59
CA GLY A 9 5.94 15.08 22.09
C GLY A 9 5.13 15.84 21.03
N VAL A 10 5.54 15.84 19.77
CA VAL A 10 4.80 16.44 18.64
C VAL A 10 4.48 15.42 17.55
N SER A 11 5.49 14.75 17.01
CA SER A 11 5.32 13.69 16.03
C SER A 11 4.62 12.47 16.65
N SER A 12 3.70 11.87 15.91
CA SER A 12 3.07 10.62 16.33
C SER A 12 4.05 9.45 16.24
N TRP A 13 3.73 8.36 16.93
CA TRP A 13 4.48 7.12 16.83
C TRP A 13 4.41 6.53 15.41
N LEU A 14 3.24 6.56 14.76
CA LEU A 14 3.11 6.16 13.34
C LEU A 14 4.03 6.97 12.43
N HIS A 15 4.19 8.27 12.70
CA HIS A 15 5.13 9.08 11.93
C HIS A 15 6.60 8.69 12.20
N LYS A 16 6.93 8.26 13.42
CA LYS A 16 8.25 7.67 13.71
C LYS A 16 8.47 6.41 12.87
N GLU A 17 7.48 5.53 12.80
CA GLU A 17 7.52 4.31 11.99
C GLU A 17 7.76 4.64 10.51
N ASP A 18 6.99 5.57 9.94
CA ASP A 18 7.15 6.05 8.56
C ASP A 18 8.56 6.60 8.29
N ILE A 19 9.08 7.45 9.19
CA ILE A 19 10.42 8.03 9.07
C ILE A 19 11.50 6.95 9.07
N VAL A 20 11.45 6.01 10.01
CA VAL A 20 12.46 4.93 10.11
C VAL A 20 12.37 4.03 8.87
N HIS A 21 11.16 3.71 8.42
CA HIS A 21 10.94 2.93 7.20
C HIS A 21 11.55 3.62 5.97
N ILE A 22 11.28 4.92 5.76
CA ILE A 22 11.85 5.70 4.65
C ILE A 22 13.38 5.75 4.74
N ILE A 23 13.95 6.01 5.92
CA ILE A 23 15.41 6.00 6.10
C ILE A 23 15.99 4.64 5.71
N CYS A 24 15.39 3.56 6.17
CA CYS A 24 15.84 2.20 5.85
C CYS A 24 15.71 1.88 4.35
N HIS A 25 14.65 2.34 3.68
CA HIS A 25 14.48 2.23 2.22
C HIS A 25 15.60 2.93 1.46
N GLU A 26 15.85 4.20 1.78
CA GLU A 26 16.90 5.00 1.11
C GLU A 26 18.32 4.50 1.43
N LEU A 27 18.53 3.94 2.63
CA LEU A 27 19.78 3.29 2.98
C LEU A 27 19.94 1.95 2.23
N ALA A 28 18.88 1.20 1.99
CA ALA A 28 18.94 -0.01 1.18
C ALA A 28 19.36 0.31 -0.27
N HIS A 29 18.95 1.46 -0.82
CA HIS A 29 19.38 1.91 -2.14
C HIS A 29 20.89 2.13 -2.29
N GLN A 30 21.62 2.32 -1.18
CA GLN A 30 23.09 2.38 -1.23
C GLN A 30 23.69 1.08 -1.79
N TRP A 31 22.98 -0.05 -1.69
CA TRP A 31 23.32 -1.32 -2.33
C TRP A 31 22.45 -1.61 -3.56
N PHE A 32 21.13 -1.54 -3.43
CA PHE A 32 20.18 -1.86 -4.50
C PHE A 32 19.79 -0.61 -5.29
N GLY A 33 20.51 -0.37 -6.37
CA GLY A 33 20.35 0.79 -7.24
C GLY A 33 21.62 1.60 -7.38
N ASN A 34 22.32 1.90 -6.29
CA ASN A 34 23.59 2.65 -6.36
C ASN A 34 24.79 1.71 -6.63
N LEU A 35 24.95 0.65 -5.83
CA LEU A 35 26.09 -0.26 -5.97
C LEU A 35 25.90 -1.25 -7.12
N VAL A 36 24.68 -1.78 -7.25
CA VAL A 36 24.24 -2.66 -8.32
C VAL A 36 22.96 -2.07 -8.88
N THR A 37 22.98 -1.68 -10.15
CA THR A 37 21.89 -0.91 -10.77
C THR A 37 21.20 -1.77 -11.82
N MET A 38 19.86 -1.76 -11.90
CA MET A 38 19.20 -2.35 -13.06
C MET A 38 19.74 -1.80 -14.39
N LYS A 39 19.72 -2.60 -15.44
CA LYS A 39 20.25 -2.23 -16.76
C LYS A 39 19.37 -1.21 -17.48
N TRP A 40 18.06 -1.29 -17.28
CA TRP A 40 17.09 -0.36 -17.85
C TRP A 40 15.83 -0.26 -16.97
N TRP A 41 15.06 0.82 -17.16
CA TRP A 41 13.90 1.18 -16.34
C TRP A 41 12.76 0.16 -16.37
N ASN A 42 12.70 -0.70 -17.39
CA ASN A 42 11.73 -1.78 -17.46
C ASN A 42 11.91 -2.82 -16.33
N GLU A 43 13.06 -2.83 -15.65
CA GLU A 43 13.34 -3.64 -14.46
C GLU A 43 13.62 -2.78 -13.20
N ILE A 44 13.05 -1.58 -13.10
CA ILE A 44 13.17 -0.70 -11.91
C ILE A 44 12.79 -1.40 -10.60
N TRP A 45 11.92 -2.41 -10.65
CA TRP A 45 11.55 -3.23 -9.49
C TRP A 45 12.76 -3.93 -8.82
N LEU A 46 13.86 -4.18 -9.54
CA LEU A 46 15.10 -4.71 -8.95
C LEU A 46 15.75 -3.73 -7.97
N ASN A 47 15.49 -2.44 -8.11
CA ASN A 47 15.92 -1.45 -7.15
C ASN A 47 14.81 -1.23 -6.11
N GLU A 48 13.62 -0.81 -6.54
CA GLU A 48 12.55 -0.35 -5.65
C GLU A 48 11.92 -1.48 -4.85
N GLY A 49 11.72 -2.65 -5.46
CA GLY A 49 11.19 -3.83 -4.77
C GLY A 49 12.18 -4.38 -3.74
N PHE A 50 13.48 -4.33 -4.04
CA PHE A 50 14.51 -4.71 -3.07
C PHE A 50 14.64 -3.71 -1.93
N ALA A 51 14.66 -2.41 -2.21
CA ALA A 51 14.71 -1.38 -1.19
C ALA A 51 13.47 -1.46 -0.27
N SER A 52 12.29 -1.63 -0.87
CA SER A 52 11.04 -1.85 -0.14
C SER A 52 11.13 -3.09 0.75
N TYR A 53 11.53 -4.26 0.23
CA TYR A 53 11.70 -5.48 1.05
C TYR A 53 12.72 -5.32 2.17
N MET A 54 13.90 -4.75 1.86
CA MET A 54 14.99 -4.58 2.82
C MET A 54 14.68 -3.55 3.89
N SER A 55 13.84 -2.55 3.59
CA SER A 55 13.43 -1.54 4.56
C SER A 55 12.71 -2.20 5.75
N TYR A 56 11.74 -3.10 5.52
CA TYR A 56 11.09 -3.87 6.58
C TYR A 56 12.06 -4.70 7.40
N MET A 57 13.03 -5.35 6.76
CA MET A 57 14.02 -6.17 7.46
C MET A 57 14.93 -5.31 8.34
N ALA A 58 15.36 -4.16 7.84
CA ALA A 58 16.22 -3.24 8.56
C ALA A 58 15.49 -2.52 9.70
N VAL A 59 14.22 -2.13 9.50
CA VAL A 59 13.38 -1.55 10.57
C VAL A 59 13.13 -2.58 11.66
N ASP A 60 12.84 -3.84 11.32
CA ASP A 60 12.63 -4.91 12.30
C ASP A 60 13.88 -5.18 13.15
N ASP A 61 15.08 -5.04 12.58
CA ASP A 61 16.35 -5.16 13.32
C ASP A 61 16.62 -3.92 14.19
N ALA A 62 16.39 -2.71 13.65
CA ALA A 62 16.68 -1.46 14.35
C ALA A 62 15.65 -1.12 15.44
N GLU A 63 14.38 -1.42 15.22
CA GLU A 63 13.24 -1.13 16.09
C GLU A 63 12.30 -2.36 16.19
N PRO A 64 12.73 -3.49 16.79
CA PRO A 64 11.93 -4.73 16.84
C PRO A 64 10.55 -4.57 17.49
N SER A 65 10.40 -3.57 18.35
CA SER A 65 9.11 -3.25 18.98
C SER A 65 8.03 -2.86 17.96
N PHE A 66 8.40 -2.38 16.77
CA PHE A 66 7.40 -1.95 15.77
C PHE A 66 6.64 -3.14 15.17
N GLN A 67 7.20 -4.36 15.20
CA GLN A 67 6.62 -5.54 14.55
C GLN A 67 6.27 -5.28 13.07
N ILE A 68 7.09 -4.47 12.38
CA ILE A 68 6.84 -3.91 11.04
C ILE A 68 6.63 -4.99 9.96
N LYS A 69 7.18 -6.20 10.17
CA LYS A 69 7.02 -7.35 9.27
C LYS A 69 5.57 -7.81 9.17
N ASP A 70 4.74 -7.53 10.17
CA ASP A 70 3.30 -7.82 10.10
C ASP A 70 2.56 -6.69 9.36
N THR A 71 2.98 -5.43 9.56
CA THR A 71 2.46 -4.27 8.83
C THR A 71 2.61 -4.44 7.32
N MET A 72 3.72 -5.03 6.84
CA MET A 72 3.98 -5.25 5.40
C MET A 72 2.88 -6.03 4.67
N VAL A 73 2.15 -6.90 5.38
CA VAL A 73 1.03 -7.66 4.80
C VAL A 73 -0.15 -6.71 4.52
N MET A 74 -0.40 -5.76 5.42
CA MET A 74 -1.48 -4.79 5.26
C MET A 74 -1.11 -3.65 4.33
N SER A 75 0.13 -3.13 4.42
CA SER A 75 0.59 -2.00 3.62
C SER A 75 0.92 -2.37 2.18
N ASP A 76 1.74 -3.40 1.95
CA ASP A 76 2.26 -3.70 0.62
C ASP A 76 1.52 -4.83 -0.08
N LEU A 77 1.25 -5.95 0.61
CA LEU A 77 0.58 -7.07 -0.05
C LEU A 77 -0.82 -6.66 -0.49
N HIS A 78 -1.66 -6.13 0.41
CA HIS A 78 -3.02 -5.76 0.03
C HIS A 78 -3.09 -4.63 -0.99
N PHE A 79 -2.25 -3.60 -0.85
CA PHE A 79 -2.17 -2.49 -1.81
C PHE A 79 -1.76 -2.97 -3.21
N ALA A 80 -0.71 -3.79 -3.30
CA ALA A 80 -0.29 -4.38 -4.58
C ALA A 80 -1.38 -5.27 -5.18
N LEU A 81 -2.06 -6.11 -4.37
CA LEU A 81 -3.14 -6.96 -4.86
C LEU A 81 -4.37 -6.17 -5.34
N GLU A 82 -4.59 -4.94 -4.87
CA GLU A 82 -5.67 -4.07 -5.36
C GLU A 82 -5.33 -3.53 -6.74
N GLU A 83 -4.13 -2.98 -6.90
CA GLU A 83 -3.65 -2.43 -8.18
C GLU A 83 -3.46 -3.54 -9.24
N ASP A 84 -2.98 -4.72 -8.82
CA ASP A 84 -2.64 -5.82 -9.72
C ASP A 84 -3.85 -6.69 -10.10
N ALA A 85 -5.03 -6.42 -9.52
CA ALA A 85 -6.31 -7.04 -9.92
C ALA A 85 -7.01 -6.26 -11.06
N LEU A 86 -6.42 -5.16 -11.51
CA LEU A 86 -6.86 -4.37 -12.65
C LEU A 86 -6.32 -4.96 -13.97
N THR A 87 -7.11 -4.94 -15.02
CA THR A 87 -6.70 -5.30 -16.39
C THR A 87 -5.68 -4.34 -17.00
N SER A 88 -5.59 -3.13 -16.45
CA SER A 88 -4.59 -2.11 -16.74
C SER A 88 -3.31 -2.21 -15.90
N SER A 89 -3.18 -3.26 -15.07
CA SER A 89 -1.90 -3.58 -14.41
C SER A 89 -0.80 -3.91 -15.44
N HIS A 90 0.43 -4.11 -14.96
CA HIS A 90 1.56 -4.51 -15.79
C HIS A 90 2.45 -5.55 -15.08
N PRO A 91 3.32 -6.27 -15.83
CA PRO A 91 4.35 -7.13 -15.23
C PRO A 91 5.37 -6.34 -14.41
N LEU A 92 6.05 -6.98 -13.45
CA LEU A 92 7.20 -6.36 -12.76
C LEU A 92 8.31 -6.00 -13.74
N SER A 93 8.57 -6.92 -14.69
CA SER A 93 9.51 -6.73 -15.77
C SER A 93 8.76 -6.63 -17.09
N THR A 94 8.33 -5.41 -17.40
CA THR A 94 7.71 -5.07 -18.69
C THR A 94 8.71 -5.27 -19.84
N PRO A 95 8.27 -5.65 -21.06
CA PRO A 95 9.15 -5.68 -22.23
C PRO A 95 9.86 -4.34 -22.44
N LEU A 96 11.16 -4.39 -22.78
CA LEU A 96 12.00 -3.20 -22.85
C LEU A 96 11.45 -2.19 -23.85
N GLU A 97 10.96 -2.66 -25.00
CA GLU A 97 10.37 -1.88 -26.08
C GLU A 97 9.13 -1.08 -25.67
N GLU A 98 8.46 -1.45 -24.58
CA GLU A 98 7.28 -0.75 -24.06
C GLU A 98 7.66 0.39 -23.08
N VAL A 99 8.93 0.47 -22.66
CA VAL A 99 9.43 1.47 -21.70
C VAL A 99 10.57 2.26 -22.33
N GLN A 100 10.22 3.27 -23.14
CA GLN A 100 11.17 4.07 -23.92
C GLN A 100 11.07 5.57 -23.65
N THR A 101 9.86 6.10 -23.46
CA THR A 101 9.63 7.53 -23.23
C THR A 101 9.73 7.88 -21.75
N THR A 102 9.95 9.16 -21.43
CA THR A 102 9.95 9.63 -20.04
C THR A 102 8.64 9.33 -19.32
N SER A 103 7.50 9.48 -20.02
CA SER A 103 6.17 9.19 -19.47
C SER A 103 6.03 7.70 -19.10
N GLN A 104 6.49 6.80 -19.98
CA GLN A 104 6.50 5.36 -19.72
C GLN A 104 7.44 4.98 -18.56
N ILE A 105 8.64 5.59 -18.50
CA ILE A 105 9.60 5.38 -17.41
C ILE A 105 9.00 5.79 -16.06
N LEU A 106 8.40 6.98 -15.99
CA LEU A 106 7.74 7.46 -14.78
C LEU A 106 6.56 6.58 -14.37
N GLY A 107 5.82 6.03 -15.35
CA GLY A 107 4.74 5.08 -15.11
C GLY A 107 5.16 3.77 -14.45
N MET A 108 6.45 3.42 -14.47
CA MET A 108 6.97 2.23 -13.78
C MET A 108 7.21 2.47 -12.28
N PHE A 109 7.15 3.71 -11.79
CA PHE A 109 7.28 4.03 -10.36
C PHE A 109 5.93 3.96 -9.66
N ASP A 110 5.42 2.74 -9.46
CA ASP A 110 4.09 2.51 -8.93
C ASP A 110 4.04 1.34 -7.91
N ALA A 111 2.84 1.02 -7.41
CA ALA A 111 2.64 -0.07 -6.44
C ALA A 111 3.15 -1.44 -6.91
N ILE A 112 3.25 -1.67 -8.23
CA ILE A 112 3.74 -2.93 -8.79
C ILE A 112 5.26 -3.02 -8.57
N SER A 113 6.03 -2.02 -9.00
CA SER A 113 7.49 -2.05 -8.85
C SER A 113 7.96 -2.08 -7.39
N TYR A 114 7.26 -1.37 -6.51
CA TYR A 114 7.58 -1.28 -5.08
C TYR A 114 7.00 -2.48 -4.31
N SER A 115 5.68 -2.48 -4.11
CA SER A 115 5.00 -3.39 -3.20
C SER A 115 4.92 -4.82 -3.74
N LYS A 116 4.51 -5.04 -5.01
CA LYS A 116 4.55 -6.40 -5.61
C LYS A 116 5.99 -6.91 -5.68
N GLY A 117 6.95 -6.07 -6.07
CA GLY A 117 8.37 -6.40 -6.10
C GLY A 117 8.85 -6.95 -4.75
N ALA A 118 8.55 -6.23 -3.66
CA ALA A 118 8.88 -6.66 -2.30
C ALA A 118 8.21 -7.97 -1.90
N MET A 119 6.92 -8.15 -2.20
CA MET A 119 6.19 -9.38 -1.86
C MET A 119 6.68 -10.60 -2.64
N VAL A 120 7.06 -10.41 -3.90
CA VAL A 120 7.64 -11.47 -4.74
C VAL A 120 9.03 -11.88 -4.22
N LEU A 121 9.85 -10.94 -3.74
CA LEU A 121 11.11 -11.23 -3.06
C LEU A 121 10.90 -11.96 -1.72
N ARG A 122 9.92 -11.54 -0.92
CA ARG A 122 9.54 -12.22 0.33
C ARG A 122 9.09 -13.66 0.07
N MET A 123 8.30 -13.89 -0.98
CA MET A 123 7.89 -15.24 -1.39
C MET A 123 9.10 -16.08 -1.79
N LEU A 124 10.03 -15.51 -2.56
CA LEU A 124 11.26 -16.21 -2.94
C LEU A 124 12.11 -16.56 -1.71
N ALA A 125 12.29 -15.62 -0.76
CA ALA A 125 13.02 -15.85 0.48
C ALA A 125 12.41 -16.97 1.33
N ASP A 126 11.08 -17.08 1.41
CA ASP A 126 10.41 -18.22 2.07
C ASP A 126 10.66 -19.55 1.34
N VAL A 127 10.70 -19.54 0.00
CA VAL A 127 10.92 -20.75 -0.81
C VAL A 127 12.35 -21.25 -0.72
N VAL A 128 13.34 -20.37 -0.80
CA VAL A 128 14.77 -20.75 -0.75
C VAL A 128 15.31 -20.84 0.68
N GLU A 129 14.51 -20.43 1.67
CA GLU A 129 14.89 -20.22 3.06
C GLU A 129 15.72 -18.95 3.27
N GLN A 130 15.41 -18.22 4.35
CA GLN A 130 15.94 -16.87 4.60
C GLN A 130 17.47 -16.83 4.64
N ASP A 131 18.12 -17.80 5.29
CA ASP A 131 19.59 -17.84 5.38
C ASP A 131 20.26 -18.01 4.00
N VAL A 132 19.67 -18.83 3.12
CA VAL A 132 20.17 -19.02 1.76
C VAL A 132 19.93 -17.76 0.93
N PHE A 133 18.75 -17.15 1.07
CA PHE A 133 18.43 -15.88 0.42
C PHE A 133 19.44 -14.79 0.82
N ASP A 134 19.61 -14.53 2.10
CA ASP A 134 20.50 -13.49 2.62
C ASP A 134 21.95 -13.69 2.19
N ASN A 135 22.45 -14.93 2.27
CA ASN A 135 23.80 -15.26 1.81
C ASN A 135 23.94 -15.08 0.30
N SER A 136 22.91 -15.43 -0.48
CA SER A 136 22.89 -15.25 -1.93
C SER A 136 22.92 -13.78 -2.31
N ILE A 137 22.11 -12.94 -1.66
CA ILE A 137 22.06 -11.50 -1.89
C ILE A 137 23.38 -10.82 -1.51
N LYS A 138 23.99 -11.18 -0.37
CA LYS A 138 25.32 -10.68 0.03
C LYS A 138 26.39 -11.00 -1.02
N ALA A 139 26.40 -12.24 -1.52
CA ALA A 139 27.35 -12.67 -2.54
C ALA A 139 27.06 -12.01 -3.91
N TYR A 140 25.79 -11.81 -4.25
CA TYR A 140 25.33 -11.16 -5.47
C TYR A 140 25.82 -9.71 -5.53
N LEU A 141 25.56 -8.93 -4.48
CA LEU A 141 26.02 -7.54 -4.36
C LEU A 141 27.54 -7.43 -4.49
N LYS A 142 28.29 -8.40 -3.96
CA LYS A 142 29.75 -8.45 -4.10
C LYS A 142 30.20 -8.76 -5.53
N ALA A 143 29.52 -9.66 -6.23
CA ALA A 143 29.86 -10.09 -7.58
C ALA A 143 29.52 -9.05 -8.67
N PHE A 144 28.43 -8.30 -8.44
CA PHE A 144 27.91 -7.29 -9.37
C PHE A 144 28.23 -5.84 -8.97
N ARG A 145 29.05 -5.64 -7.94
CA ARG A 145 29.50 -4.31 -7.52
C ARG A 145 29.99 -3.46 -8.70
N GLY A 146 29.35 -2.30 -8.89
CA GLY A 146 29.67 -1.34 -9.94
C GLY A 146 29.23 -1.76 -11.34
N LYS A 147 28.28 -2.69 -11.45
CA LYS A 147 27.74 -3.19 -12.72
C LYS A 147 26.24 -2.96 -12.82
N ASN A 148 25.78 -3.03 -14.06
CA ASN A 148 24.37 -3.14 -14.37
C ASN A 148 23.93 -4.60 -14.48
N VAL A 149 22.69 -4.89 -14.10
CA VAL A 149 22.13 -6.25 -14.00
C VAL A 149 20.75 -6.33 -14.61
N GLU A 150 20.38 -7.54 -15.04
CA GLU A 150 19.00 -7.92 -15.38
C GLU A 150 18.48 -8.95 -14.36
N GLN A 151 17.16 -9.17 -14.28
CA GLN A 151 16.58 -10.12 -13.32
C GLN A 151 17.15 -11.55 -13.49
N SER A 152 17.52 -11.90 -14.73
CA SER A 152 18.11 -13.20 -15.04
C SER A 152 19.46 -13.40 -14.32
N ASP A 153 20.24 -12.34 -14.13
CA ASP A 153 21.48 -12.39 -13.35
C ASP A 153 21.20 -12.77 -11.90
N LEU A 154 20.18 -12.17 -11.29
CA LEU A 154 19.76 -12.48 -9.92
C LEU A 154 19.32 -13.94 -9.77
N TRP A 155 18.46 -14.42 -10.68
CA TRP A 155 17.97 -15.81 -10.65
C TRP A 155 19.09 -16.82 -10.81
N ASN A 156 19.97 -16.60 -11.80
CA ASN A 156 21.13 -17.45 -12.03
C ASN A 156 22.08 -17.46 -10.83
N PHE A 157 22.24 -16.31 -10.18
CA PHE A 157 23.15 -16.18 -9.04
C PHE A 157 22.62 -16.90 -7.79
N ILE A 158 21.35 -16.69 -7.41
CA ILE A 158 20.71 -17.42 -6.30
C ILE A 158 20.75 -18.93 -6.58
N GLN A 159 20.44 -19.33 -7.82
CA GLN A 159 20.50 -20.74 -8.22
C GLN A 159 21.88 -21.37 -8.08
N SER A 160 22.96 -20.59 -8.28
CA SER A 160 24.34 -21.08 -8.15
C SER A 160 24.78 -21.34 -6.71
N ILE A 161 24.18 -20.64 -5.75
CA ILE A 161 24.50 -20.76 -4.31
C ILE A 161 23.61 -21.80 -3.63
N ARG A 162 22.38 -21.92 -4.11
CA ARG A 162 21.42 -22.93 -3.65
C ARG A 162 22.02 -24.34 -3.83
N GLN A 163 22.29 -25.01 -2.72
CA GLN A 163 22.93 -26.33 -2.71
C GLN A 163 21.97 -27.46 -3.07
N ASP A 164 20.70 -27.34 -2.69
CA ASP A 164 19.66 -28.27 -3.10
C ASP A 164 19.20 -27.93 -4.54
N LYS A 165 18.94 -28.95 -5.35
CA LYS A 165 18.42 -28.72 -6.71
C LYS A 165 17.00 -28.15 -6.72
N GLY A 166 16.34 -28.07 -5.56
CA GLY A 166 14.93 -27.74 -5.45
C GLY A 166 14.03 -28.67 -6.26
N VAL A 167 12.73 -28.37 -6.26
CA VAL A 167 11.79 -28.99 -7.21
C VAL A 167 11.87 -28.28 -8.57
N PHE A 168 12.05 -26.95 -8.55
CA PHE A 168 12.14 -26.09 -9.73
C PHE A 168 13.36 -25.19 -9.64
N SER A 169 13.89 -24.80 -10.81
CA SER A 169 14.92 -23.76 -10.87
C SER A 169 14.35 -22.41 -10.43
N ILE A 170 15.20 -21.52 -9.89
CA ILE A 170 14.76 -20.18 -9.48
C ILE A 170 14.19 -19.40 -10.66
N SER A 171 14.81 -19.50 -11.84
CA SER A 171 14.30 -18.84 -13.05
C SER A 171 12.90 -19.34 -13.41
N THR A 172 12.68 -20.67 -13.41
CA THR A 172 11.36 -21.27 -13.71
C THR A 172 10.30 -20.87 -12.68
N LEU A 173 10.70 -20.77 -11.42
CA LEU A 173 9.80 -20.31 -10.36
C LEU A 173 9.36 -18.87 -10.59
N MET A 174 10.31 -17.96 -10.82
CA MET A 174 10.07 -16.52 -10.78
C MET A 174 9.54 -15.95 -12.09
N GLU A 175 9.79 -16.61 -13.23
CA GLU A 175 9.41 -16.14 -14.57
C GLU A 175 7.97 -15.61 -14.61
N LYS A 176 6.98 -16.43 -14.24
CA LYS A 176 5.57 -16.05 -14.29
C LYS A 176 5.14 -15.06 -13.20
N TRP A 177 5.97 -14.81 -12.19
CA TRP A 177 5.69 -13.77 -11.20
C TRP A 177 6.20 -12.40 -11.64
N THR A 178 7.16 -12.36 -12.57
CA THR A 178 7.79 -11.11 -13.02
C THR A 178 7.43 -10.71 -14.44
N THR A 179 7.18 -11.63 -15.36
CA THR A 179 6.98 -11.33 -16.80
C THR A 179 5.52 -11.28 -17.24
N GLN A 180 4.57 -11.57 -16.34
CA GLN A 180 3.14 -11.37 -16.57
C GLN A 180 2.51 -10.54 -15.45
N MET A 181 1.46 -9.80 -15.80
CA MET A 181 0.68 -9.02 -14.83
C MET A 181 -0.19 -9.92 -13.95
N GLY A 182 -0.67 -9.35 -12.85
CA GLY A 182 -1.66 -9.97 -11.99
C GLY A 182 -1.13 -11.07 -11.09
N PHE A 183 -2.09 -11.72 -10.42
CA PHE A 183 -1.85 -12.80 -9.48
C PHE A 183 -3.01 -13.81 -9.49
N PRO A 184 -2.79 -15.04 -9.00
CA PRO A 184 -3.85 -16.02 -8.91
C PRO A 184 -4.71 -15.86 -7.66
N VAL A 185 -6.01 -16.16 -7.80
CA VAL A 185 -6.81 -16.68 -6.70
C VAL A 185 -6.79 -18.21 -6.75
N ILE A 186 -6.54 -18.82 -5.59
CA ILE A 186 -6.53 -20.27 -5.41
C ILE A 186 -7.82 -20.68 -4.72
N THR A 187 -8.50 -21.64 -5.31
CA THR A 187 -9.67 -22.27 -4.70
C THR A 187 -9.31 -23.68 -4.28
N ILE A 188 -9.56 -23.99 -3.02
CA ILE A 188 -9.32 -25.31 -2.43
C ILE A 188 -10.65 -25.88 -1.97
N ASN A 189 -11.10 -26.97 -2.60
CA ASN A 189 -12.22 -27.76 -2.13
C ASN A 189 -11.72 -28.75 -1.07
N THR A 190 -11.95 -28.45 0.20
CA THR A 190 -11.44 -29.28 1.31
C THR A 190 -12.13 -30.63 1.45
N THR A 191 -13.24 -30.87 0.73
CA THR A 191 -13.97 -32.14 0.74
C THR A 191 -13.38 -33.12 -0.27
N SER A 192 -13.08 -32.65 -1.49
CA SER A 192 -12.51 -33.48 -2.56
C SER A 192 -10.97 -33.43 -2.63
N GLY A 193 -10.36 -32.41 -2.02
CA GLY A 193 -8.94 -32.09 -2.20
C GLY A 193 -8.65 -31.46 -3.56
N GLU A 194 -9.67 -31.10 -4.33
CA GLU A 194 -9.48 -30.43 -5.62
C GLU A 194 -9.01 -29.00 -5.41
N ILE A 195 -7.93 -28.66 -6.10
CA ILE A 195 -7.34 -27.35 -6.12
C ILE A 195 -7.20 -26.85 -7.55
N TYR A 196 -7.49 -25.57 -7.75
CA TYR A 196 -7.28 -24.88 -9.01
C TYR A 196 -6.94 -23.41 -8.77
N GLN A 197 -6.35 -22.79 -9.78
CA GLN A 197 -6.00 -21.37 -9.79
C GLN A 197 -6.72 -20.66 -10.94
N LYS A 198 -7.03 -19.39 -10.74
CA LYS A 198 -7.53 -18.50 -11.78
C LYS A 198 -6.86 -17.14 -11.60
N HIS A 199 -6.54 -16.44 -12.69
CA HIS A 199 -6.20 -15.02 -12.63
C HIS A 199 -7.30 -14.25 -11.92
N PHE A 200 -6.95 -13.56 -10.83
CA PHE A 200 -7.91 -12.73 -10.10
C PHE A 200 -7.98 -11.35 -10.75
N LEU A 201 -9.17 -10.96 -11.18
CA LEU A 201 -9.48 -9.64 -11.72
C LEU A 201 -10.76 -9.14 -11.07
N TYR A 202 -10.87 -7.83 -10.82
CA TYR A 202 -12.13 -7.24 -10.35
C TYR A 202 -13.23 -7.35 -11.41
N ASN A 203 -12.86 -7.16 -12.68
CA ASN A 203 -13.75 -7.39 -13.80
C ASN A 203 -13.95 -8.89 -14.03
N ASN A 204 -15.00 -9.46 -13.45
CA ASN A 204 -15.34 -10.88 -13.57
C ASN A 204 -15.64 -11.34 -15.00
N SER A 205 -15.89 -10.42 -15.93
CA SER A 205 -16.12 -10.72 -17.36
C SER A 205 -14.84 -10.85 -18.16
N ALA A 206 -13.70 -10.42 -17.61
CA ALA A 206 -12.41 -10.57 -18.27
C ALA A 206 -11.97 -12.05 -18.22
N GLU A 207 -11.86 -12.67 -19.39
CA GLU A 207 -11.28 -14.01 -19.52
C GLU A 207 -9.76 -13.90 -19.56
N SER A 208 -9.08 -14.78 -18.81
CA SER A 208 -7.62 -14.87 -18.80
C SER A 208 -7.20 -16.32 -18.65
N ASP A 209 -6.20 -16.72 -19.44
CA ASP A 209 -5.58 -18.04 -19.41
C ASP A 209 -4.25 -18.06 -18.64
N LEU A 210 -3.93 -16.95 -17.96
CA LEU A 210 -2.74 -16.84 -17.13
C LEU A 210 -2.77 -17.86 -15.98
N SER A 211 -1.60 -18.43 -15.70
CA SER A 211 -1.37 -19.39 -14.63
C SER A 211 0.02 -19.19 -14.07
N TRP A 212 0.24 -19.55 -12.81
CA TRP A 212 1.49 -19.37 -12.08
C TRP A 212 2.01 -20.72 -11.55
N LEU A 213 3.31 -20.77 -11.30
CA LEU A 213 3.91 -21.83 -10.49
C LEU A 213 3.85 -21.39 -9.02
N ILE A 214 2.95 -21.99 -8.24
CA ILE A 214 2.59 -21.45 -6.93
C ILE A 214 3.14 -22.32 -5.78
N PRO A 215 3.99 -21.76 -4.89
CA PRO A 215 4.35 -22.39 -3.62
C PRO A 215 3.25 -22.15 -2.58
N ILE A 216 2.51 -23.22 -2.24
CA ILE A 216 1.43 -23.16 -1.25
C ILE A 216 1.92 -23.66 0.09
N LYS A 217 2.22 -22.72 1.00
CA LYS A 217 2.50 -23.03 2.40
C LYS A 217 1.19 -23.24 3.14
N TYR A 218 1.01 -24.38 3.78
CA TYR A 218 -0.24 -24.74 4.44
C TYR A 218 0.03 -25.47 5.76
N MET A 219 -0.96 -25.43 6.65
CA MET A 219 -0.95 -26.19 7.90
C MET A 219 -2.34 -26.75 8.17
N THR A 220 -2.38 -27.73 9.05
CA THR A 220 -3.62 -28.36 9.51
C THR A 220 -3.70 -28.25 11.03
N ALA A 221 -4.82 -28.68 11.61
CA ALA A 221 -4.96 -28.74 13.07
C ALA A 221 -3.89 -29.59 13.78
N ILE A 222 -3.25 -30.54 13.09
CA ILE A 222 -2.33 -31.53 13.69
C ILE A 222 -0.89 -31.37 13.19
N SER A 223 -0.69 -30.85 11.97
CA SER A 223 0.62 -30.72 11.35
C SER A 223 1.14 -29.30 11.34
N SER A 224 2.43 -29.12 11.61
CA SER A 224 3.15 -27.88 11.36
C SER A 224 3.13 -27.51 9.87
N ALA A 225 3.56 -26.29 9.55
CA ALA A 225 3.61 -25.77 8.19
C ALA A 225 4.39 -26.69 7.23
N SER A 226 3.78 -26.99 6.08
CA SER A 226 4.37 -27.73 4.97
C SER A 226 4.10 -26.99 3.65
N ARG A 227 4.73 -27.42 2.55
CA ARG A 227 4.63 -26.77 1.23
C ARG A 227 4.17 -27.74 0.15
N VAL A 228 3.19 -27.32 -0.65
CA VAL A 228 2.68 -28.02 -1.83
C VAL A 228 2.78 -27.11 -3.04
N TRP A 229 3.10 -27.68 -4.20
CA TRP A 229 3.19 -26.95 -5.46
C TRP A 229 1.92 -27.10 -6.31
N LEU A 230 1.45 -25.99 -6.86
CA LEU A 230 0.41 -25.94 -7.89
C LEU A 230 1.01 -25.38 -9.19
N GLU A 231 1.22 -26.26 -10.16
CA GLU A 231 1.92 -25.95 -11.42
C GLU A 231 0.95 -25.65 -12.57
N VAL A 232 -0.24 -26.22 -12.51
CA VAL A 232 -1.25 -26.15 -13.57
C VAL A 232 -2.48 -25.37 -13.10
N ARG A 233 -3.29 -24.92 -14.05
CA ARG A 233 -4.54 -24.21 -13.77
C ARG A 233 -5.51 -25.06 -12.94
N GLY A 234 -5.48 -26.39 -13.13
CA GLY A 234 -6.36 -27.33 -12.46
C GLY A 234 -7.74 -27.46 -13.14
N PRO A 235 -8.69 -28.17 -12.51
CA PRO A 235 -8.58 -28.79 -11.18
C PRO A 235 -7.59 -29.96 -11.13
N VAL A 236 -6.86 -30.04 -10.02
CA VAL A 236 -6.00 -31.18 -9.66
C VAL A 236 -6.34 -31.63 -8.26
N ARG A 237 -6.31 -32.93 -8.00
CA ARG A 237 -6.53 -33.47 -6.65
C ARG A 237 -5.22 -33.53 -5.85
N LYS A 238 -5.24 -33.00 -4.63
CA LYS A 238 -4.14 -33.02 -3.65
C LYS A 238 -4.68 -33.56 -2.33
N GLU A 239 -4.17 -34.71 -1.90
CA GLU A 239 -4.64 -35.39 -0.68
C GLU A 239 -4.37 -34.57 0.59
N GLU A 240 -3.35 -33.71 0.54
CA GLU A 240 -2.95 -32.77 1.60
C GLU A 240 -4.06 -31.77 1.96
N PHE A 241 -4.97 -31.49 1.01
CA PHE A 241 -6.06 -30.54 1.18
C PHE A 241 -7.40 -31.20 1.50
N ILE A 242 -7.45 -32.52 1.76
CA ILE A 242 -8.66 -33.20 2.20
C ILE A 242 -8.81 -33.09 3.73
N SER A 243 -9.82 -32.36 4.19
CA SER A 243 -10.13 -32.23 5.61
C SER A 243 -10.63 -33.56 6.18
N LYS A 244 -9.95 -34.05 7.22
CA LYS A 244 -10.38 -35.22 8.00
C LYS A 244 -11.14 -34.75 9.23
N LYS A 245 -12.29 -35.35 9.54
CA LYS A 245 -13.06 -35.13 10.79
C LYS A 245 -13.36 -33.64 11.15
N ASN A 246 -13.67 -32.80 10.15
CA ASN A 246 -13.91 -31.35 10.34
C ASN A 246 -12.69 -30.56 10.87
N GLU A 247 -11.48 -31.05 10.65
CA GLU A 247 -10.26 -30.29 10.93
C GLU A 247 -10.10 -29.15 9.93
N TRP A 248 -9.63 -27.99 10.41
CA TRP A 248 -9.35 -26.85 9.55
C TRP A 248 -8.03 -27.07 8.81
N ILE A 249 -7.97 -26.50 7.61
CA ILE A 249 -6.76 -26.39 6.80
C ILE A 249 -6.61 -24.90 6.54
N LEU A 250 -5.42 -24.36 6.76
CA LEU A 250 -5.11 -22.97 6.43
C LEU A 250 -3.99 -22.94 5.39
N ALA A 251 -4.26 -22.31 4.26
CA ALA A 251 -3.29 -22.10 3.18
C ALA A 251 -2.82 -20.64 3.14
N ASN A 252 -1.64 -20.43 2.55
CA ASN A 252 -0.89 -19.17 2.55
C ASN A 252 -0.56 -18.65 3.95
N ILE A 253 0.04 -19.50 4.79
CA ILE A 253 0.44 -19.13 6.15
C ILE A 253 1.33 -17.87 6.13
N ASN A 254 1.02 -16.91 7.01
CA ASN A 254 1.66 -15.60 7.11
C ASN A 254 1.62 -14.76 5.82
N CYS A 255 0.77 -15.14 4.87
CA CYS A 255 0.64 -14.51 3.57
C CYS A 255 1.99 -14.33 2.86
N THR A 256 2.87 -15.34 2.95
CA THR A 256 4.19 -15.29 2.30
C THR A 256 4.12 -15.40 0.78
N GLY A 257 3.03 -16.00 0.26
CA GLY A 257 2.77 -16.08 -1.16
C GLY A 257 1.96 -14.90 -1.69
N TYR A 258 2.35 -14.37 -2.84
CA TYR A 258 1.65 -13.28 -3.53
C TYR A 258 0.40 -13.79 -4.29
N TYR A 259 -0.58 -14.29 -3.56
CA TYR A 259 -1.84 -14.82 -4.11
C TYR A 259 -2.95 -14.79 -3.07
N ARG A 260 -4.21 -14.77 -3.55
CA ARG A 260 -5.38 -14.87 -2.66
C ARG A 260 -5.81 -16.33 -2.55
N VAL A 261 -6.21 -16.76 -1.36
CA VAL A 261 -6.91 -18.04 -1.17
C VAL A 261 -8.38 -17.73 -0.94
N TYR A 262 -9.28 -18.39 -1.66
CA TYR A 262 -10.71 -18.23 -1.41
C TYR A 262 -11.09 -18.97 -0.12
N LEU A 263 -11.19 -18.23 0.98
CA LEU A 263 -11.35 -18.77 2.34
C LEU A 263 -12.78 -18.78 2.88
N ARG A 264 -13.83 -18.66 2.04
CA ARG A 264 -15.22 -18.43 2.51
C ARG A 264 -15.72 -19.43 3.58
N GLU A 265 -15.37 -20.71 3.48
CA GLU A 265 -15.74 -21.72 4.49
C GLU A 265 -14.67 -21.92 5.58
N GLN A 266 -13.41 -21.53 5.32
CA GLN A 266 -12.29 -21.71 6.26
C GLN A 266 -12.28 -20.66 7.38
N VAL A 267 -12.71 -19.42 7.10
CA VAL A 267 -12.77 -18.37 8.14
C VAL A 267 -13.88 -18.64 9.16
N LYS A 268 -14.90 -19.44 8.83
CA LYS A 268 -16.02 -19.71 9.73
C LYS A 268 -15.60 -20.47 11.00
N GLY A 269 -14.68 -21.44 10.88
CA GLY A 269 -14.11 -22.16 12.01
C GLY A 269 -13.20 -21.28 12.88
N LEU A 270 -12.35 -20.46 12.25
CA LEU A 270 -11.44 -19.52 12.90
C LEU A 270 -12.19 -18.38 13.60
N TYR A 271 -13.20 -17.81 12.95
CA TYR A 271 -14.14 -16.83 13.48
C TYR A 271 -14.87 -17.38 14.71
N ASN A 272 -15.41 -18.60 14.64
CA ASN A 272 -16.06 -19.23 15.79
C ASN A 272 -15.09 -19.51 16.96
N PHE A 273 -13.81 -19.77 16.67
CA PHE A 273 -12.76 -19.96 17.67
C PHE A 273 -12.39 -18.65 18.40
N PHE A 274 -12.23 -17.55 17.65
CA PHE A 274 -11.87 -16.25 18.23
C PHE A 274 -13.05 -15.45 18.77
N LYS A 275 -14.28 -15.81 18.41
CA LYS A 275 -15.51 -15.13 18.86
C LYS A 275 -15.54 -14.84 20.37
N ASN A 276 -15.14 -15.80 21.21
CA ASN A 276 -15.14 -15.61 22.67
C ASN A 276 -14.06 -14.63 23.18
N TYR A 277 -12.91 -14.54 22.49
CA TYR A 277 -11.87 -13.56 22.79
C TYR A 277 -12.27 -12.16 22.30
N THR A 278 -12.96 -12.08 21.16
CA THR A 278 -13.53 -10.83 20.63
C THR A 278 -14.67 -10.29 21.50
N ASP A 279 -15.54 -11.17 22.00
CA ASP A 279 -16.70 -10.81 22.84
C ASP A 279 -16.31 -10.26 24.22
N THR A 280 -15.08 -10.52 24.69
CA THR A 280 -14.61 -10.09 26.03
C THR A 280 -13.75 -8.83 26.01
N SER A 281 -13.44 -8.27 24.83
CA SER A 281 -12.74 -6.98 24.66
C SER A 281 -11.48 -6.81 25.52
N THR A 282 -10.77 -7.89 25.82
CA THR A 282 -9.46 -7.80 26.46
C THR A 282 -8.41 -7.40 25.43
N VAL A 283 -7.80 -6.24 25.64
CA VAL A 283 -6.77 -5.65 24.78
C VAL A 283 -5.40 -5.79 25.48
N PRO A 284 -4.44 -6.55 24.90
CA PRO A 284 -3.05 -6.68 25.39
C PRO A 284 -2.20 -5.37 25.39
N GLU A 285 -0.92 -5.44 25.80
CA GLU A 285 0.04 -4.31 25.83
C GLU A 285 0.74 -4.03 24.47
N ASP A 286 0.34 -4.72 23.41
CA ASP A 286 1.01 -4.85 22.12
C ASP A 286 0.86 -3.63 21.16
N HIS A 287 1.86 -3.35 20.32
CA HIS A 287 1.90 -2.23 19.36
C HIS A 287 0.76 -2.25 18.33
N SER A 288 0.33 -3.44 17.89
CA SER A 288 -0.86 -3.61 17.05
C SER A 288 -2.12 -3.00 17.67
N LEU A 289 -2.17 -2.88 19.01
CA LEU A 289 -3.33 -2.37 19.73
C LEU A 289 -3.35 -0.86 19.81
N GLN A 290 -2.20 -0.19 19.69
CA GLN A 290 -2.16 1.26 19.48
C GLN A 290 -2.72 1.62 18.09
N HIS A 291 -2.39 0.83 17.06
CA HIS A 291 -2.99 0.96 15.73
C HIS A 291 -4.50 0.69 15.79
N ASN A 292 -4.92 -0.37 16.48
CA ASN A 292 -6.34 -0.67 16.68
C ASN A 292 -7.08 0.42 17.47
N GLN A 293 -6.43 1.09 18.42
CA GLN A 293 -7.03 2.23 19.14
C GLN A 293 -7.30 3.42 18.21
N ILE A 294 -6.33 3.78 17.37
CA ILE A 294 -6.49 4.87 16.40
C ILE A 294 -7.61 4.52 15.41
N LEU A 295 -7.58 3.30 14.87
CA LEU A 295 -8.61 2.80 13.95
C LEU A 295 -9.99 2.77 14.61
N ALA A 296 -10.10 2.31 15.86
CA ALA A 296 -11.36 2.27 16.57
C ALA A 296 -11.97 3.66 16.79
N ILE A 297 -11.14 4.66 17.12
CA ILE A 297 -11.60 6.04 17.30
C ILE A 297 -12.00 6.65 15.96
N ASP A 298 -11.18 6.47 14.92
CA ASP A 298 -11.49 7.02 13.59
C ASP A 298 -12.78 6.42 13.02
N VAL A 299 -12.93 5.09 13.07
CA VAL A 299 -14.15 4.41 12.63
C VAL A 299 -15.36 4.86 13.45
N ALA A 300 -15.26 4.93 14.78
CA ALA A 300 -16.37 5.36 15.63
C ALA A 300 -16.82 6.79 15.34
N CYS A 301 -15.88 7.74 15.28
CA CYS A 301 -16.19 9.15 15.03
C CYS A 301 -16.69 9.39 13.59
N SER A 302 -16.04 8.79 12.58
CA SER A 302 -16.45 8.92 11.18
C SER A 302 -17.83 8.33 10.89
N ASN A 303 -18.25 7.32 11.66
CA ASN A 303 -19.62 6.76 11.61
C ASN A 303 -20.63 7.50 12.51
N GLY A 304 -20.26 8.64 13.09
CA GLY A 304 -21.21 9.51 13.76
C GLY A 304 -21.52 9.15 15.21
N LEU A 305 -20.67 8.36 15.89
CA LEU A 305 -20.87 8.03 17.31
C LEU A 305 -20.85 9.32 18.16
N PRO A 306 -21.97 9.71 18.80
CA PRO A 306 -22.08 10.99 19.49
C PRO A 306 -21.01 11.19 20.56
N GLU A 307 -20.73 10.16 21.37
CA GLU A 307 -19.74 10.20 22.43
C GLU A 307 -18.32 10.43 21.91
N CYS A 308 -18.00 9.87 20.73
CA CYS A 308 -16.71 10.07 20.07
C CYS A 308 -16.56 11.51 19.56
N ILE A 309 -17.62 12.03 18.92
CA ILE A 309 -17.65 13.40 18.40
C ILE A 309 -17.55 14.42 19.54
N GLU A 310 -18.34 14.25 20.60
CA GLU A 310 -18.29 15.11 21.78
C GLU A 310 -16.90 15.11 22.44
N MET A 311 -16.26 13.93 22.51
CA MET A 311 -14.90 13.78 23.01
C MET A 311 -13.88 14.53 22.15
N ALA A 312 -13.95 14.38 20.82
CA ALA A 312 -13.06 15.08 19.90
C ALA A 312 -13.24 16.60 19.99
N GLN A 313 -14.49 17.09 19.99
CA GLN A 313 -14.81 18.51 20.12
C GLN A 313 -14.34 19.08 21.46
N SER A 314 -14.54 18.35 22.57
CA SER A 314 -14.12 18.77 23.90
C SER A 314 -12.60 18.91 24.00
N LYS A 315 -11.85 17.93 23.50
CA LYS A 315 -10.38 17.95 23.46
C LYS A 315 -9.85 19.09 22.60
N PHE A 316 -10.42 19.30 21.42
CA PHE A 316 -10.03 20.38 20.53
C PHE A 316 -10.37 21.76 21.12
N ALA A 317 -11.55 21.92 21.72
CA ALA A 317 -11.95 23.15 22.39
C ALA A 317 -11.08 23.47 23.61
N ALA A 318 -10.59 22.45 24.33
CA ALA A 318 -9.63 22.65 25.41
C ALA A 318 -8.29 23.17 24.88
N TRP A 319 -7.83 22.66 23.73
CA TRP A 319 -6.64 23.18 23.06
C TRP A 319 -6.83 24.63 22.56
N MET A 320 -7.98 24.95 21.95
CA MET A 320 -8.27 26.33 21.52
C MET A 320 -8.29 27.35 22.67
N LYS A 321 -8.56 26.91 23.90
CA LYS A 321 -8.60 27.75 25.10
C LYS A 321 -7.26 27.82 25.84
N SER A 322 -6.33 26.92 25.53
CA SER A 322 -5.01 26.95 26.15
C SER A 322 -4.16 28.03 25.50
N ASN A 323 -3.19 28.57 26.24
CA ASN A 323 -2.22 29.53 25.72
C ASN A 323 -1.18 28.79 24.85
N ASP A 324 -1.64 28.25 23.72
CA ASP A 324 -0.91 27.44 22.74
C ASP A 324 -0.41 26.05 23.18
N THR A 325 -0.82 25.58 24.35
CA THR A 325 -0.41 24.24 24.84
C THR A 325 -1.33 23.14 24.32
N ASN A 326 -0.82 22.26 23.44
CA ASN A 326 -1.59 21.14 22.91
C ASN A 326 -1.48 19.88 23.78
N ASN A 327 -2.50 19.64 24.62
CA ASN A 327 -2.56 18.47 25.50
C ASN A 327 -3.16 17.22 24.82
N ILE A 328 -3.46 17.28 23.52
CA ILE A 328 -3.91 16.11 22.77
C ILE A 328 -2.70 15.21 22.52
N HIS A 329 -2.80 13.95 22.92
CA HIS A 329 -1.76 12.94 22.70
C HIS A 329 -1.42 12.83 21.21
N THR A 330 -0.13 12.76 20.86
CA THR A 330 0.37 12.86 19.48
C THR A 330 -0.29 11.85 18.53
N ASN A 331 -0.46 10.60 18.97
CA ASN A 331 -1.14 9.55 18.18
C ASN A 331 -2.62 9.85 17.86
N LEU A 332 -3.30 10.66 18.67
CA LEU A 332 -4.72 10.95 18.51
C LEU A 332 -4.96 12.29 17.79
N ARG A 333 -3.93 13.09 17.56
CA ARG A 333 -4.04 14.44 16.97
C ARG A 333 -4.70 14.42 15.60
N ALA A 334 -4.22 13.58 14.69
CA ALA A 334 -4.77 13.48 13.33
C ALA A 334 -6.29 13.25 13.33
N VAL A 335 -6.75 12.25 14.10
CA VAL A 335 -8.17 11.90 14.21
C VAL A 335 -8.94 13.03 14.92
N ILE A 336 -8.47 13.50 16.07
CA ILE A 336 -9.18 14.54 16.85
C ILE A 336 -9.29 15.84 16.06
N TYR A 337 -8.24 16.28 15.37
CA TYR A 337 -8.27 17.49 14.55
C TYR A 337 -9.29 17.36 13.42
N CYS A 338 -9.23 16.26 12.67
CA CYS A 338 -10.14 16.01 11.56
C CYS A 338 -11.60 15.98 12.03
N GLN A 339 -11.89 15.24 13.10
CA GLN A 339 -13.25 15.09 13.61
C GLN A 339 -13.79 16.39 14.24
N ALA A 340 -12.94 17.15 14.94
CA ALA A 340 -13.34 18.46 15.48
C ALA A 340 -13.61 19.49 14.38
N VAL A 341 -12.78 19.53 13.33
CA VAL A 341 -12.98 20.41 12.17
C VAL A 341 -14.20 19.98 11.33
N ALA A 342 -14.46 18.67 11.24
CA ALA A 342 -15.64 18.12 10.56
C ALA A 342 -16.95 18.47 11.27
N ALA A 343 -16.95 18.39 12.60
CA ALA A 343 -18.12 18.69 13.44
C ALA A 343 -18.29 20.19 13.75
N GLY A 344 -17.21 20.97 13.64
CA GLY A 344 -17.18 22.40 13.90
C GLY A 344 -17.62 23.27 12.72
N ASP A 345 -17.41 24.57 12.88
CA ASP A 345 -17.71 25.60 11.90
C ASP A 345 -16.44 26.38 11.53
N LYS A 346 -16.60 27.60 11.00
CA LYS A 346 -15.50 28.50 10.65
C LYS A 346 -14.49 28.67 11.79
N LYS A 347 -14.95 28.73 13.05
CA LYS A 347 -14.09 29.05 14.19
C LYS A 347 -13.00 27.99 14.39
N GLU A 348 -13.38 26.72 14.39
CA GLU A 348 -12.46 25.59 14.55
C GLU A 348 -11.52 25.50 13.35
N TRP A 349 -12.03 25.74 12.14
CA TRP A 349 -11.24 25.74 10.92
C TRP A 349 -10.18 26.84 10.89
N GLU A 350 -10.55 28.09 11.21
CA GLU A 350 -9.60 29.22 11.23
C GLU A 350 -8.51 29.01 12.29
N PHE A 351 -8.85 28.43 13.45
CA PHE A 351 -7.87 28.07 14.46
C PHE A 351 -6.89 27.00 13.94
N ALA A 352 -7.40 25.92 13.33
CA ALA A 352 -6.54 24.91 12.73
C ALA A 352 -5.63 25.49 11.62
N TRP A 353 -6.16 26.43 10.83
CA TRP A 353 -5.41 27.13 9.78
C TRP A 353 -4.30 28.02 10.36
N GLU A 354 -4.59 28.78 11.41
CA GLU A 354 -3.59 29.59 12.11
C GLU A 354 -2.47 28.72 12.68
N LYS A 355 -2.81 27.56 13.28
CA LYS A 355 -1.82 26.60 13.77
C LYS A 355 -1.01 25.95 12.65
N PHE A 356 -1.64 25.66 11.53
CA PHE A 356 -0.92 25.16 10.35
C PHE A 356 0.12 26.19 9.85
N GLN A 357 -0.25 27.47 9.78
CA GLN A 357 0.64 28.54 9.32
C GLN A 357 1.77 28.84 10.31
N SER A 358 1.47 28.86 11.62
CA SER A 358 2.42 29.22 12.67
C SER A 358 3.31 28.08 13.15
N SER A 359 2.91 26.82 12.95
CA SER A 359 3.73 25.68 13.37
C SER A 359 5.06 25.69 12.62
N THR A 360 6.12 25.28 13.31
CA THR A 360 7.43 25.02 12.69
C THR A 360 7.66 23.53 12.48
N ASP A 361 6.81 22.69 13.07
CA ASP A 361 6.92 21.24 13.00
C ASP A 361 6.22 20.69 11.75
N THR A 362 6.93 19.86 11.00
CA THR A 362 6.40 19.33 9.73
C THR A 362 5.35 18.24 9.93
N SER A 363 5.42 17.48 11.03
CA SER A 363 4.42 16.46 11.36
C SER A 363 3.07 17.09 11.68
N GLU A 364 3.08 18.10 12.54
CA GLU A 364 1.89 18.83 12.97
C GLU A 364 1.29 19.58 11.79
N LYS A 365 2.13 20.20 10.93
CA LYS A 365 1.67 20.78 9.67
C LYS A 365 0.92 19.79 8.80
N ASP A 366 1.48 18.59 8.59
CA ASP A 366 0.82 17.59 7.75
C ASP A 366 -0.52 17.12 8.35
N GLN A 367 -0.55 16.85 9.66
CA GLN A 367 -1.78 16.48 10.38
C GLN A 367 -2.86 17.56 10.29
N LEU A 368 -2.48 18.84 10.48
CA LEU A 368 -3.41 19.97 10.37
C LEU A 368 -3.89 20.18 8.93
N ARG A 369 -3.00 20.07 7.96
CA ARG A 369 -3.31 20.19 6.52
C ARG A 369 -4.35 19.16 6.08
N LYS A 370 -4.21 17.91 6.51
CA LYS A 370 -5.20 16.84 6.30
C LYS A 370 -6.50 17.12 7.05
N ALA A 371 -6.43 17.54 8.32
CA ALA A 371 -7.61 17.83 9.13
C ALA A 371 -8.48 18.98 8.59
N LEU A 372 -7.86 20.02 8.01
CA LEU A 372 -8.56 21.15 7.39
C LEU A 372 -9.48 20.71 6.23
N ALA A 373 -9.13 19.61 5.55
CA ALA A 373 -9.95 19.03 4.50
C ALA A 373 -11.17 18.25 5.01
N CYS A 374 -11.27 17.97 6.32
CA CYS A 374 -12.37 17.21 6.90
C CYS A 374 -13.66 18.04 7.12
N THR A 375 -13.61 19.37 6.97
CA THR A 375 -14.80 20.21 7.15
C THR A 375 -15.91 19.85 6.17
N ARG A 376 -17.17 19.91 6.62
CA ARG A 376 -18.35 19.66 5.78
C ARG A 376 -18.87 20.92 5.09
N LYS A 377 -18.24 22.09 5.33
CA LYS A 377 -18.66 23.37 4.73
C LYS A 377 -17.99 23.54 3.38
N THR A 378 -18.77 23.42 2.31
CA THR A 378 -18.29 23.50 0.92
C THR A 378 -17.54 24.80 0.61
N TRP A 379 -17.98 25.93 1.16
CA TRP A 379 -17.29 27.22 0.95
C TRP A 379 -15.90 27.27 1.60
N LEU A 380 -15.68 26.58 2.72
CA LEU A 380 -14.35 26.45 3.34
C LEU A 380 -13.45 25.55 2.51
N LEU A 381 -13.98 24.44 1.99
CA LEU A 381 -13.24 23.55 1.08
C LEU A 381 -12.85 24.26 -0.21
N ASN A 382 -13.75 25.05 -0.81
CA ASN A 382 -13.44 25.82 -2.01
C ASN A 382 -12.35 26.87 -1.76
N ARG A 383 -12.45 27.59 -0.64
CA ARG A 383 -11.40 28.52 -0.20
C ARG A 383 -10.07 27.80 0.03
N TYR A 384 -10.11 26.58 0.57
CA TYR A 384 -8.90 25.81 0.81
C TYR A 384 -8.24 25.35 -0.50
N LEU A 385 -9.04 24.95 -1.50
CA LEU A 385 -8.55 24.69 -2.87
C LEU A 385 -7.90 25.94 -3.47
N GLU A 386 -8.49 27.12 -3.32
CA GLU A 386 -7.88 28.38 -3.77
C GLU A 386 -6.52 28.65 -3.10
N TYR A 387 -6.34 28.26 -1.82
CA TYR A 387 -5.05 28.39 -1.15
C TYR A 387 -3.97 27.51 -1.75
N THR A 388 -4.33 26.43 -2.45
CA THR A 388 -3.34 25.57 -3.15
C THR A 388 -2.73 26.22 -4.39
N LEU A 389 -3.34 27.30 -4.90
CA LEU A 389 -2.79 28.11 -6.00
C LEU A 389 -1.79 29.18 -5.52
N ASP A 390 -1.63 29.33 -4.21
CA ASP A 390 -0.75 30.32 -3.60
C ASP A 390 0.42 29.61 -2.89
N PRO A 391 1.64 29.64 -3.48
CA PRO A 391 2.83 28.99 -2.91
C PRO A 391 3.18 29.44 -1.49
N ASP A 392 2.80 30.66 -1.10
CA ASP A 392 3.07 31.19 0.25
C ASP A 392 2.11 30.59 1.29
N LYS A 393 0.95 30.10 0.86
CA LYS A 393 -0.03 29.43 1.72
C LYS A 393 0.18 27.92 1.76
N ILE A 394 0.30 27.29 0.59
CA ILE A 394 0.49 25.86 0.42
C ILE A 394 1.62 25.65 -0.59
N ARG A 395 2.69 24.98 -0.16
CA ARG A 395 3.84 24.69 -1.02
C ARG A 395 3.42 23.80 -2.19
N LEU A 396 4.03 23.99 -3.35
CA LEU A 396 3.71 23.22 -4.56
C LEU A 396 3.77 21.69 -4.34
N MET A 397 4.74 21.20 -3.56
CA MET A 397 4.88 19.78 -3.22
C MET A 397 3.72 19.23 -2.36
N ASP A 398 3.01 20.10 -1.63
CA ASP A 398 1.88 19.71 -0.78
C ASP A 398 0.52 19.87 -1.49
N VAL A 399 0.49 20.44 -2.71
CA VAL A 399 -0.76 20.71 -3.46
C VAL A 399 -1.50 19.41 -3.75
N ALA A 400 -0.84 18.43 -4.37
CA ALA A 400 -1.48 17.19 -4.79
C ALA A 400 -2.11 16.44 -3.61
N THR A 401 -1.39 16.33 -2.50
CA THR A 401 -1.89 15.66 -1.28
C THR A 401 -2.98 16.46 -0.55
N THR A 402 -2.98 17.80 -0.68
CA THR A 402 -4.06 18.66 -0.13
C THR A 402 -5.34 18.48 -0.94
N VAL A 403 -5.23 18.54 -2.27
CA VAL A 403 -6.35 18.30 -3.18
C VAL A 403 -6.88 16.88 -3.02
N TYR A 404 -6.00 15.88 -2.87
CA TYR A 404 -6.38 14.50 -2.55
C TYR A 404 -7.24 14.43 -1.28
N SER A 405 -6.80 15.08 -0.20
CA SER A 405 -7.54 15.06 1.08
C SER A 405 -8.94 15.68 0.94
N ILE A 406 -9.07 16.72 0.12
CA ILE A 406 -10.36 17.36 -0.18
C ILE A 406 -11.21 16.47 -1.10
N ALA A 407 -10.60 15.80 -2.09
CA ALA A 407 -11.27 14.87 -2.99
C ALA A 407 -11.85 13.66 -2.23
N GLN A 408 -11.15 13.16 -1.21
CA GLN A 408 -11.63 12.07 -0.35
C GLN A 408 -12.83 12.45 0.53
N ASN A 409 -13.06 13.75 0.75
CA ASN A 409 -14.23 14.24 1.47
C ASN A 409 -15.46 14.23 0.55
N ALA A 410 -16.56 13.60 0.98
CA ALA A 410 -17.81 13.55 0.21
C ALA A 410 -18.36 14.95 -0.17
N ALA A 411 -18.15 15.98 0.66
CA ALA A 411 -18.53 17.37 0.36
C ALA A 411 -17.53 18.09 -0.56
N GLY A 412 -16.31 17.56 -0.69
CA GLY A 412 -15.20 18.14 -1.44
C GLY A 412 -14.94 17.50 -2.80
N GLN A 413 -15.35 16.24 -3.01
CA GLN A 413 -15.09 15.46 -4.24
C GLN A 413 -15.38 16.25 -5.52
N ALA A 414 -16.61 16.74 -5.69
CA ALA A 414 -17.00 17.48 -6.89
C ALA A 414 -16.27 18.83 -7.03
N LEU A 415 -15.96 19.48 -5.90
CA LEU A 415 -15.20 20.75 -5.89
C LEU A 415 -13.76 20.51 -6.35
N ALA A 416 -13.11 19.47 -5.83
CA ALA A 416 -11.75 19.08 -6.20
C ALA A 416 -11.66 18.73 -7.69
N TRP A 417 -12.60 17.95 -8.23
CA TRP A 417 -12.60 17.60 -9.65
C TRP A 417 -12.76 18.84 -10.55
N ASN A 418 -13.69 19.73 -10.23
CA ASN A 418 -13.88 20.97 -10.98
C ASN A 418 -12.63 21.86 -10.90
N PHE A 419 -12.02 21.94 -9.72
CA PHE A 419 -10.79 22.71 -9.50
C PHE A 419 -9.61 22.18 -10.30
N ILE A 420 -9.37 20.86 -10.32
CA ILE A 420 -8.29 20.23 -11.10
C ILE A 420 -8.46 20.55 -12.58
N ARG A 421 -9.67 20.38 -13.13
CA ARG A 421 -9.92 20.64 -14.56
C ARG A 421 -9.68 22.10 -14.94
N ALA A 422 -10.09 23.02 -14.07
CA ALA A 422 -9.98 24.46 -14.29
C ALA A 422 -8.53 24.97 -14.16
N ASN A 423 -7.71 24.35 -13.30
CA ASN A 423 -6.37 24.83 -12.97
C ASN A 423 -5.25 23.85 -13.33
N TRP A 424 -5.51 22.93 -14.27
CA TRP A 424 -4.63 21.81 -14.60
C TRP A 424 -3.18 22.24 -14.82
N ASP A 425 -2.95 23.26 -15.64
CA ASP A 425 -1.61 23.72 -16.03
C ASP A 425 -0.73 24.14 -14.85
N TYR A 426 -1.34 24.56 -13.73
CA TYR A 426 -0.62 24.86 -12.50
C TYR A 426 -0.47 23.62 -11.61
N VAL A 427 -1.57 22.92 -11.32
CA VAL A 427 -1.55 21.80 -10.37
C VAL A 427 -0.79 20.58 -10.89
N SER A 428 -0.68 20.43 -12.21
CA SER A 428 0.07 19.35 -12.87
C SER A 428 1.59 19.49 -12.74
N GLN A 429 2.09 20.66 -12.30
CA GLN A 429 3.52 20.87 -12.05
C GLN A 429 4.01 20.17 -10.77
N GLY A 430 3.09 19.79 -9.88
CA GLY A 430 3.36 18.98 -8.71
C GLY A 430 3.35 17.49 -9.04
N ASP A 431 2.36 16.79 -8.52
CA ASP A 431 2.15 15.36 -8.80
C ASP A 431 0.82 15.17 -9.58
N PRO A 432 0.87 15.21 -10.93
CA PRO A 432 -0.32 15.08 -11.76
C PRO A 432 -0.94 13.67 -11.69
N ALA A 433 -0.13 12.64 -11.46
CA ALA A 433 -0.61 11.26 -11.34
C ALA A 433 -1.45 11.09 -10.06
N ALA A 434 -0.94 11.54 -8.92
CA ALA A 434 -1.66 11.50 -7.65
C ALA A 434 -2.97 12.30 -7.71
N LEU A 435 -2.99 13.44 -8.41
CA LEU A 435 -4.20 14.25 -8.58
C LEU A 435 -5.32 13.48 -9.28
N ILE A 436 -5.02 12.75 -10.36
CA ILE A 436 -6.04 11.99 -11.10
C ILE A 436 -6.51 10.78 -10.33
N MET A 437 -5.58 10.00 -9.77
CA MET A 437 -5.94 8.85 -8.93
C MET A 437 -6.80 9.29 -7.72
N SER A 438 -6.53 10.48 -7.18
CA SER A 438 -7.30 11.01 -6.04
C SER A 438 -8.78 11.16 -6.32
N VAL A 439 -9.15 11.73 -7.47
CA VAL A 439 -10.55 11.98 -7.83
C VAL A 439 -11.20 10.73 -8.41
N ALA A 440 -10.47 9.97 -9.21
CA ALA A 440 -10.96 8.73 -9.83
C ALA A 440 -11.34 7.68 -8.78
N SER A 441 -10.63 7.61 -7.65
CA SER A 441 -10.93 6.67 -6.56
C SER A 441 -12.37 6.76 -5.99
N ARG A 442 -13.07 7.88 -6.20
CA ARG A 442 -14.46 8.07 -5.77
C ARG A 442 -15.46 8.18 -6.91
N PHE A 443 -15.00 8.15 -8.17
CA PHE A 443 -15.90 8.15 -9.31
C PHE A 443 -16.58 6.79 -9.41
N SER A 444 -17.89 6.80 -9.62
CA SER A 444 -18.68 5.57 -9.67
C SER A 444 -19.88 5.68 -10.61
N THR A 445 -19.87 6.67 -11.51
CA THR A 445 -20.97 6.93 -12.44
C THR A 445 -20.48 7.02 -13.87
N LYS A 446 -21.35 6.66 -14.83
CA LYS A 446 -21.05 6.78 -16.26
C LYS A 446 -20.71 8.21 -16.69
N PHE A 447 -21.33 9.20 -16.04
CA PHE A 447 -21.06 10.60 -16.34
C PHE A 447 -19.63 10.99 -15.94
N GLU A 448 -19.19 10.60 -14.74
CA GLU A 448 -17.81 10.85 -14.28
C GLU A 448 -16.79 10.12 -15.17
N LEU A 449 -17.10 8.89 -15.62
CA LEU A 449 -16.27 8.16 -16.58
C LEU A 449 -16.09 8.95 -17.89
N GLU A 450 -17.19 9.45 -18.46
CA GLU A 450 -17.16 10.27 -19.67
C GLU A 450 -16.38 11.58 -19.47
N GLU A 451 -16.51 12.22 -18.30
CA GLU A 451 -15.74 13.42 -17.97
C GLU A 451 -14.24 13.13 -17.86
N LEU A 452 -13.86 12.02 -17.21
CA LEU A 452 -12.48 11.59 -17.06
C LEU A 452 -11.85 11.27 -18.43
N MET A 453 -12.56 10.52 -19.28
CA MET A 453 -12.09 10.21 -20.64
C MET A 453 -11.91 11.47 -21.50
N ARG A 454 -12.80 12.47 -21.38
CA ARG A 454 -12.63 13.75 -22.07
C ARG A 454 -11.46 14.56 -21.53
N PHE A 455 -11.17 14.43 -20.24
CA PHE A 455 -10.04 15.12 -19.63
C PHE A 455 -8.70 14.47 -19.99
N ALA A 456 -8.66 13.15 -20.20
CA ALA A 456 -7.46 12.40 -20.55
C ALA A 456 -6.67 13.02 -21.71
N THR A 457 -7.35 13.45 -22.76
CA THR A 457 -6.73 14.09 -23.94
C THR A 457 -6.06 15.43 -23.63
N LYS A 458 -6.56 16.16 -22.62
CA LYS A 458 -5.92 17.40 -22.13
C LYS A 458 -4.72 17.09 -21.24
N ALA A 459 -4.72 15.95 -20.57
CA ALA A 459 -3.76 15.59 -19.54
C ALA A 459 -2.55 14.79 -20.08
N GLU A 460 -2.61 14.35 -21.34
CA GLU A 460 -1.66 13.46 -22.02
C GLU A 460 -0.19 13.93 -21.96
N GLU A 461 0.06 15.24 -21.96
CA GLU A 461 1.43 15.78 -21.88
C GLU A 461 2.07 15.65 -20.48
N HIS A 462 1.27 15.44 -19.43
CA HIS A 462 1.71 15.52 -18.04
C HIS A 462 1.56 14.22 -17.24
N ILE A 463 0.88 13.21 -17.78
CA ILE A 463 0.54 11.98 -17.04
C ILE A 463 1.02 10.75 -17.81
N ALA A 464 1.53 9.77 -17.08
CA ALA A 464 1.80 8.45 -17.62
C ALA A 464 0.51 7.77 -18.08
N ASP A 465 0.47 7.29 -19.33
CA ASP A 465 -0.70 6.65 -19.94
C ASP A 465 -1.33 5.59 -19.02
N ILE A 466 -0.50 4.81 -18.33
CA ILE A 466 -0.92 3.76 -17.41
C ILE A 466 -1.75 4.28 -16.24
N VAL A 467 -1.43 5.47 -15.71
CA VAL A 467 -2.19 6.09 -14.62
C VAL A 467 -3.59 6.46 -15.08
N MET A 468 -3.71 7.00 -16.29
CA MET A 468 -5.02 7.32 -16.87
C MET A 468 -5.84 6.07 -17.16
N MET A 469 -5.20 5.01 -17.68
CA MET A 469 -5.85 3.72 -17.90
C MET A 469 -6.39 3.11 -16.61
N LYS A 470 -5.59 3.13 -15.52
CA LYS A 470 -6.02 2.66 -14.20
C LYS A 470 -7.19 3.47 -13.65
N ALA A 471 -7.12 4.81 -13.73
CA ALA A 471 -8.20 5.69 -13.28
C ALA A 471 -9.52 5.44 -14.03
N VAL A 472 -9.44 5.23 -15.35
CA VAL A 472 -10.59 4.89 -16.19
C VAL A 472 -11.17 3.52 -15.83
N GLU A 473 -10.33 2.51 -15.62
CA GLU A 473 -10.79 1.17 -15.24
C GLU A 473 -11.42 1.15 -13.84
N GLN A 474 -10.83 1.83 -12.86
CA GLN A 474 -11.38 1.93 -11.50
C GLN A 474 -12.77 2.59 -11.49
N THR A 475 -13.06 3.46 -12.45
CA THR A 475 -14.35 4.16 -12.57
C THR A 475 -15.43 3.30 -13.26
N GLN A 476 -15.05 2.25 -14.01
CA GLN A 476 -15.97 1.37 -14.75
C GLN A 476 -16.64 0.34 -13.84
#